data_AF-A0A263CYG7-F1
#
_entry.id   AF-A0A263CYG7-F1
#
_cell.length_a   1.000
_cell.length_b   1.000
_cell.length_c   1.000
_cell.angle_alpha   90.00
_cell.angle_beta   90.00
_cell.angle_gamma   90.00
#
_symmetry.space_group_name_H-M   'P 1'
#
loop_
_entity.id
_entity.type
_entity.pdbx_description
1 polymer ?
#
loop_
_entity_poly.entity_id
_entity_poly.type
_entity_poly.pdbx_seq_one_letter_code
_entity_poly.pdbx_strand_id
1 'polypeptide(L)'
;MRMPGTGTSNIGRSVLGAAGRIAGGILGAAAHVVLPAVGGKPDPRLLERSPRFHDGRFRNAPQPPRPPLPNDEPFTVRDFLSGGAARRPPGRIPLVPQAADRPVDGLHITWYGHASTLVEIEGRRLLLDPVWGERPSPVQFVGPRRMHPAPHRLEELPRLDAIVISHDHYDHLDRDAVRLLLRDQQAPFVTALGVGAHLRRWGVPESRIVELDWSESTEIAGVRITAAPGQHFSGRLFTRNNTLWASWVLAGPSRSVFYTGDSGYFDGYAAIGEQYGPFDATLVQIGAYNASWPDIHMTPEEGVATHRDVRGGVLIPVHWGTFNLALHPWGEPADRVWREAKAHEVVLAVPRPGERIDVDQPPAVDGWWQYLA
;
A
#
# COMPACT_ATOMS: atom_id res chain seq x y z
N MET A 1 -82.40 4.40 17.52
CA MET A 1 -81.29 3.79 18.27
C MET A 1 -80.02 3.99 17.47
N ARG A 2 -79.12 4.87 17.93
CA ARG A 2 -77.85 5.21 17.26
C ARG A 2 -76.86 4.05 17.41
N MET A 3 -76.17 3.67 16.34
CA MET A 3 -74.96 2.85 16.39
C MET A 3 -73.78 3.65 15.81
N PRO A 4 -72.59 3.61 16.43
CA PRO A 4 -71.46 4.48 16.11
C PRO A 4 -70.60 3.94 14.97
N GLY A 5 -70.04 4.84 14.17
CA GLY A 5 -69.04 4.53 13.15
C GLY A 5 -67.68 4.20 13.77
N THR A 6 -67.05 3.13 13.30
CA THR A 6 -65.68 2.77 13.61
C THR A 6 -64.72 3.51 12.68
N GLY A 7 -63.97 4.47 13.23
CA GLY A 7 -62.85 5.10 12.55
C GLY A 7 -61.68 4.12 12.47
N THR A 8 -61.35 3.66 11.26
CA THR A 8 -60.08 2.98 11.01
C THR A 8 -58.97 4.01 10.94
N SER A 9 -57.94 3.79 11.75
CA SER A 9 -56.87 4.72 12.06
C SER A 9 -55.89 4.87 10.88
N ASN A 10 -55.63 6.13 10.50
CA ASN A 10 -54.64 6.56 9.51
C ASN A 10 -53.16 6.34 9.95
N ILE A 11 -52.93 5.52 10.97
CA ILE A 11 -51.64 5.41 11.67
C ILE A 11 -50.65 4.48 10.94
N GLY A 12 -51.15 3.55 10.10
CA GLY A 12 -50.29 2.60 9.37
C GLY A 12 -49.50 3.19 8.19
N ARG A 13 -50.00 4.24 7.53
CA ARG A 13 -49.34 4.84 6.34
C ARG A 13 -48.26 5.87 6.71
N SER A 14 -48.32 6.50 7.87
CA SER A 14 -47.33 7.50 8.30
C SER A 14 -46.04 6.86 8.81
N VAL A 15 -46.12 5.73 9.52
CA VAL A 15 -44.95 5.02 10.07
C VAL A 15 -44.14 4.33 8.97
N LEU A 16 -44.78 3.70 7.99
CA LEU A 16 -44.08 3.13 6.82
C LEU A 16 -43.41 4.21 5.95
N GLY A 17 -44.07 5.36 5.77
CA GLY A 17 -43.52 6.50 5.03
C GLY A 17 -42.34 7.18 5.74
N ALA A 18 -42.35 7.22 7.08
CA ALA A 18 -41.23 7.74 7.86
C ALA A 18 -40.04 6.76 7.87
N ALA A 19 -40.28 5.47 8.06
CA ALA A 19 -39.24 4.44 8.00
C ALA A 19 -38.57 4.36 6.62
N GLY A 20 -39.34 4.47 5.53
CA GLY A 20 -38.80 4.52 4.17
C GLY A 20 -37.94 5.77 3.88
N ARG A 21 -38.30 6.93 4.44
CA ARG A 21 -37.50 8.16 4.31
C ARG A 21 -36.24 8.13 5.17
N ILE A 22 -36.31 7.54 6.36
CA ILE A 22 -35.14 7.36 7.24
C ILE A 22 -34.17 6.34 6.60
N ALA A 23 -34.66 5.20 6.12
CA ALA A 23 -33.84 4.22 5.42
C ALA A 23 -33.24 4.78 4.11
N GLY A 24 -34.03 5.51 3.32
CA GLY A 24 -33.56 6.20 2.12
C GLY A 24 -32.54 7.31 2.42
N GLY A 25 -32.72 8.05 3.53
CA GLY A 25 -31.78 9.06 4.00
C GLY A 25 -30.46 8.46 4.50
N ILE A 26 -30.51 7.33 5.20
CA ILE A 26 -29.32 6.58 5.65
C ILE A 26 -28.58 5.97 4.45
N LEU A 27 -29.30 5.38 3.49
CA LEU A 27 -28.72 4.87 2.24
C LEU A 27 -28.10 5.98 1.39
N GLY A 28 -28.78 7.13 1.29
CA GLY A 28 -28.25 8.32 0.60
C GLY A 28 -26.99 8.87 1.27
N ALA A 29 -26.99 9.01 2.59
CA ALA A 29 -25.83 9.47 3.36
C ALA A 29 -24.65 8.50 3.25
N ALA A 30 -24.90 7.18 3.33
CA ALA A 30 -23.88 6.16 3.12
C ALA A 30 -23.31 6.22 1.69
N ALA A 31 -24.16 6.37 0.67
CA ALA A 31 -23.72 6.52 -0.73
C ALA A 31 -22.88 7.79 -0.94
N HIS A 32 -23.24 8.91 -0.30
CA HIS A 32 -22.47 10.16 -0.35
C HIS A 32 -21.05 10.04 0.24
N VAL A 33 -20.83 9.14 1.20
CA VAL A 33 -19.51 8.90 1.80
C VAL A 33 -18.72 7.84 1.00
N VAL A 34 -19.38 6.76 0.59
CA VAL A 34 -18.76 5.60 -0.06
C VAL A 34 -18.38 5.90 -1.51
N LEU A 35 -19.28 6.48 -2.31
CA LEU A 35 -19.03 6.68 -3.76
C LEU A 35 -17.80 7.54 -4.05
N PRO A 36 -17.54 8.65 -3.32
CA PRO A 36 -16.29 9.39 -3.48
C PRO A 36 -15.05 8.61 -3.00
N ALA A 37 -15.18 7.70 -2.04
CA ALA A 37 -14.06 6.91 -1.49
C ALA A 37 -13.56 5.82 -2.45
N VAL A 38 -14.45 5.28 -3.28
CA VAL A 38 -14.11 4.31 -4.33
C VAL A 38 -13.24 4.94 -5.43
N GLY A 39 -13.35 6.27 -5.62
CA GLY A 39 -12.54 7.02 -6.59
C GLY A 39 -13.14 7.02 -8.01
N GLY A 40 -12.29 7.18 -9.01
CA GLY A 40 -12.69 7.45 -10.40
C GLY A 40 -12.69 6.20 -11.29
N LYS A 41 -13.27 6.34 -12.49
CA LYS A 41 -13.22 5.31 -13.53
C LYS A 41 -12.14 5.71 -14.55
N PRO A 42 -11.13 4.86 -14.81
CA PRO A 42 -10.11 5.13 -15.82
C PRO A 42 -10.69 5.23 -17.23
N ASP A 43 -10.08 6.06 -18.08
CA ASP A 43 -10.41 6.16 -19.50
C ASP A 43 -9.83 4.94 -20.25
N PRO A 44 -10.66 4.04 -20.80
CA PRO A 44 -10.16 2.88 -21.53
C PRO A 44 -9.20 3.23 -22.68
N ARG A 45 -9.38 4.38 -23.35
CA ARG A 45 -8.50 4.81 -24.45
C ARG A 45 -7.09 5.09 -23.99
N LEU A 46 -6.92 5.59 -22.76
CA LEU A 46 -5.61 5.77 -22.15
C LEU A 46 -4.96 4.42 -21.86
N LEU A 47 -5.74 3.45 -21.38
CA LEU A 47 -5.26 2.12 -20.98
C LEU A 47 -4.87 1.24 -22.18
N GLU A 48 -5.56 1.39 -23.31
CA GLU A 48 -5.29 0.66 -24.57
C GLU A 48 -3.86 0.90 -25.12
N ARG A 49 -3.14 1.92 -24.61
CA ARG A 49 -1.72 2.11 -24.95
C ARG A 49 -0.81 1.04 -24.34
N SER A 50 -1.29 0.33 -23.31
CA SER A 50 -0.49 -0.65 -22.59
C SER A 50 -0.54 -2.04 -23.25
N PRO A 51 0.61 -2.70 -23.47
CA PRO A 51 0.63 -4.09 -23.90
C PRO A 51 0.16 -5.06 -22.81
N ARG A 52 -0.12 -4.58 -21.58
CA ARG A 52 -0.67 -5.39 -20.49
C ARG A 52 -2.18 -5.27 -20.35
N PHE A 53 -2.82 -4.36 -21.10
CA PHE A 53 -4.26 -4.14 -21.06
C PHE A 53 -4.98 -4.86 -22.20
N HIS A 54 -5.72 -5.92 -21.88
CA HIS A 54 -6.46 -6.72 -22.84
C HIS A 54 -7.84 -7.12 -22.29
N ASP A 55 -8.86 -7.09 -23.15
CA ASP A 55 -10.24 -7.44 -22.80
C ASP A 55 -10.77 -6.63 -21.59
N GLY A 56 -10.39 -5.34 -21.53
CA GLY A 56 -10.80 -4.41 -20.48
C GLY A 56 -10.12 -4.61 -19.13
N ARG A 57 -9.03 -5.40 -19.06
CA ARG A 57 -8.30 -5.69 -17.81
C ARG A 57 -6.79 -5.73 -18.01
N PHE A 58 -6.06 -5.31 -16.99
CA PHE A 58 -4.63 -5.57 -16.88
C PHE A 58 -4.35 -7.03 -16.51
N ARG A 59 -3.22 -7.56 -16.99
CA ARG A 59 -2.75 -8.92 -16.73
C ARG A 59 -1.28 -8.91 -16.32
N ASN A 60 -0.93 -9.79 -15.38
CA ASN A 60 0.45 -10.06 -15.03
C ASN A 60 1.23 -10.60 -16.23
N ALA A 61 2.56 -10.50 -16.18
CA ALA A 61 3.40 -11.28 -17.06
C ALA A 61 3.15 -12.77 -16.80
N PRO A 62 3.17 -13.64 -17.83
CA PRO A 62 3.08 -15.08 -17.63
C PRO A 62 4.14 -15.55 -16.65
N GLN A 63 3.76 -16.44 -15.72
CA GLN A 63 4.66 -17.06 -14.75
C GLN A 63 4.55 -18.58 -14.85
N PRO A 64 5.65 -19.32 -14.60
CA PRO A 64 5.55 -20.76 -14.41
C PRO A 64 4.63 -21.08 -13.20
N PRO A 65 3.94 -22.22 -13.19
CA PRO A 65 3.14 -22.63 -12.04
C PRO A 65 4.00 -22.72 -10.79
N ARG A 66 3.55 -22.11 -9.69
CA ARG A 66 4.22 -22.21 -8.40
C ARG A 66 3.95 -23.56 -7.73
N PRO A 67 4.94 -24.13 -7.01
CA PRO A 67 4.66 -25.21 -6.08
C PRO A 67 3.73 -24.73 -4.95
N PRO A 68 2.84 -25.59 -4.43
CA PRO A 68 1.97 -25.26 -3.31
C PRO A 68 2.78 -24.88 -2.06
N LEU A 69 2.29 -23.90 -1.29
CA LEU A 69 2.94 -23.49 -0.05
C LEU A 69 2.77 -24.59 1.03
N PRO A 70 3.70 -24.74 1.98
CA PRO A 70 3.52 -25.67 3.10
C PRO A 70 2.25 -25.34 3.90
N ASN A 71 1.43 -26.35 4.22
CA ASN A 71 0.11 -26.23 4.87
C ASN A 71 -0.98 -25.55 4.02
N ASP A 72 -1.09 -25.99 2.76
CA ASP A 72 -2.03 -25.55 1.72
C ASP A 72 -3.51 -25.92 1.98
N GLU A 73 -3.99 -25.72 3.21
CA GLU A 73 -5.41 -25.88 3.54
C GLU A 73 -6.21 -24.67 3.01
N PRO A 74 -7.29 -24.87 2.24
CA PRO A 74 -8.11 -23.77 1.73
C PRO A 74 -8.69 -22.94 2.87
N PHE A 75 -8.50 -21.62 2.77
CA PHE A 75 -9.04 -20.67 3.73
C PHE A 75 -10.55 -20.84 3.97
N THR A 76 -10.97 -20.86 5.24
CA THR A 76 -12.38 -20.71 5.60
C THR A 76 -12.64 -19.35 6.26
N VAL A 77 -13.84 -18.80 6.05
CA VAL A 77 -14.32 -17.61 6.77
C VAL A 77 -14.25 -17.80 8.30
N ARG A 78 -14.33 -19.06 8.76
CA ARG A 78 -14.16 -19.42 10.17
C ARG A 78 -12.75 -19.12 10.66
N ASP A 79 -11.70 -19.37 9.88
CA ASP A 79 -10.30 -19.11 10.28
C ASP A 79 -10.00 -17.62 10.41
N PHE A 80 -10.63 -16.80 9.57
CA PHE A 80 -10.56 -15.35 9.72
C PHE A 80 -11.17 -14.88 11.04
N LEU A 81 -12.27 -15.51 11.46
CA LEU A 81 -13.04 -15.12 12.65
C LEU A 81 -12.59 -15.81 13.94
N SER A 82 -12.00 -17.01 13.87
CA SER A 82 -11.70 -17.89 15.02
C SER A 82 -10.36 -17.61 15.70
N GLY A 83 -9.54 -16.69 15.17
CA GLY A 83 -8.50 -16.01 15.98
C GLY A 83 -7.37 -16.88 16.51
N GLY A 84 -6.98 -17.95 15.80
CA GLY A 84 -5.94 -18.88 16.24
C GLY A 84 -4.51 -18.31 16.30
N ALA A 85 -4.21 -17.22 15.59
CA ALA A 85 -2.89 -16.58 15.60
C ALA A 85 -2.91 -15.25 16.37
N ALA A 86 -1.80 -14.92 17.04
CA ALA A 86 -1.53 -13.60 17.63
C ALA A 86 -1.37 -12.55 16.53
N ARG A 87 -2.47 -12.20 15.84
CA ARG A 87 -2.51 -11.31 14.66
C ARG A 87 -2.42 -9.82 15.01
N ARG A 88 -2.22 -9.51 16.30
CA ARG A 88 -1.96 -8.17 16.82
C ARG A 88 -0.93 -8.27 17.94
N PRO A 89 -0.10 -7.23 18.14
CA PRO A 89 0.80 -7.18 19.27
C PRO A 89 -0.01 -7.10 20.58
N PRO A 90 0.35 -7.85 21.64
CA PRO A 90 -0.19 -7.63 22.97
C PRO A 90 0.33 -6.33 23.60
N GLY A 91 1.49 -5.83 23.17
CA GLY A 91 2.07 -4.56 23.58
C GLY A 91 1.85 -3.39 22.62
N ARG A 92 2.29 -2.18 23.02
CA ARG A 92 2.30 -1.00 22.14
C ARG A 92 3.54 -1.05 21.25
N ILE A 93 3.34 -0.91 19.94
CA ILE A 93 4.45 -0.74 18.99
C ILE A 93 5.21 0.54 19.31
N PRO A 94 6.55 0.50 19.51
CA PRO A 94 7.34 1.69 19.76
C PRO A 94 7.37 2.57 18.52
N LEU A 95 7.10 3.88 18.71
CA LEU A 95 7.14 4.86 17.64
C LEU A 95 8.33 5.79 17.86
N VAL A 96 9.04 6.12 16.78
CA VAL A 96 10.14 7.07 16.81
C VAL A 96 9.60 8.44 16.42
N PRO A 97 9.69 9.45 17.30
CA PRO A 97 9.20 10.79 17.01
C PRO A 97 10.03 11.45 15.92
N GLN A 98 9.46 12.46 15.27
CA GLN A 98 10.15 13.22 14.23
C GLN A 98 11.37 13.91 14.82
N ALA A 99 12.55 13.66 14.24
CA ALA A 99 13.74 14.45 14.54
C ALA A 99 13.62 15.84 13.89
N ALA A 100 14.31 16.84 14.44
CA ALA A 100 14.46 18.14 13.78
C ALA A 100 15.00 17.96 12.34
N ASP A 101 14.61 18.85 11.43
CA ASP A 101 14.96 18.78 10.00
C ASP A 101 16.47 18.54 9.84
N ARG A 102 16.83 17.38 9.28
CA ARG A 102 18.23 16.97 9.09
C ARG A 102 18.63 17.23 7.64
N PRO A 103 19.93 17.46 7.37
CA PRO A 103 20.44 17.46 6.00
C PRO A 103 20.01 16.17 5.27
N VAL A 104 19.58 16.36 4.03
CA VAL A 104 19.07 15.30 3.13
C VAL A 104 20.12 14.82 2.14
N ASP A 105 21.38 15.17 2.38
CA ASP A 105 22.50 14.64 1.61
C ASP A 105 22.59 13.12 1.81
N GLY A 106 23.01 12.37 0.79
CA GLY A 106 23.07 10.90 0.85
C GLY A 106 21.73 10.21 0.62
N LEU A 107 21.54 9.03 1.21
CA LEU A 107 20.33 8.22 1.05
C LEU A 107 19.78 7.78 2.41
N HIS A 108 18.56 8.21 2.71
CA HIS A 108 17.88 7.92 3.96
C HIS A 108 16.44 7.48 3.74
N ILE A 109 15.97 6.58 4.61
CA ILE A 109 14.66 5.96 4.49
C ILE A 109 13.94 6.04 5.83
N THR A 110 12.72 6.60 5.83
CA THR A 110 11.86 6.63 7.02
C THR A 110 10.59 5.84 6.75
N TRP A 111 10.33 4.81 7.56
CA TRP A 111 9.14 3.97 7.43
C TRP A 111 8.03 4.44 8.36
N TYR A 112 6.84 4.78 7.82
CA TYR A 112 5.70 5.27 8.59
C TYR A 112 4.69 4.18 8.99
N GLY A 113 4.94 2.95 8.54
CA GLY A 113 4.05 1.81 8.70
C GLY A 113 3.44 1.35 7.38
N HIS A 114 3.14 0.06 7.30
CA HIS A 114 2.63 -0.61 6.10
C HIS A 114 3.55 -0.35 4.90
N ALA A 115 3.04 0.20 3.79
CA ALA A 115 3.80 0.59 2.61
C ALA A 115 4.37 2.02 2.70
N SER A 116 3.85 2.87 3.60
CA SER A 116 4.13 4.30 3.61
C SER A 116 5.57 4.58 4.02
N THR A 117 6.36 5.10 3.09
CA THR A 117 7.81 5.28 3.26
C THR A 117 8.26 6.59 2.64
N LEU A 118 9.04 7.38 3.37
CA LEU A 118 9.73 8.54 2.83
C LEU A 118 11.15 8.15 2.43
N VAL A 119 11.48 8.35 1.16
CA VAL A 119 12.82 8.19 0.62
C VAL A 119 13.42 9.59 0.45
N GLU A 120 14.52 9.84 1.16
CA GLU A 120 15.34 11.04 0.99
C GLU A 120 16.60 10.65 0.22
N ILE A 121 16.70 11.04 -1.04
CA ILE A 121 17.77 10.63 -1.96
C ILE A 121 18.42 11.85 -2.59
N GLU A 122 19.70 12.07 -2.25
CA GLU A 122 20.55 13.13 -2.82
C GLU A 122 19.88 14.51 -2.78
N GLY A 123 19.29 14.84 -1.64
CA GLY A 123 18.60 16.10 -1.41
C GLY A 123 17.14 16.16 -1.84
N ARG A 124 16.56 15.05 -2.34
CA ARG A 124 15.16 14.98 -2.82
C ARG A 124 14.31 14.09 -1.94
N ARG A 125 13.02 14.43 -1.81
CA ARG A 125 12.07 13.73 -0.93
C ARG A 125 10.91 13.12 -1.69
N LEU A 126 10.84 11.79 -1.71
CA LEU A 126 9.79 11.03 -2.38
C LEU A 126 8.98 10.25 -1.34
N LEU A 127 7.66 10.49 -1.28
CA LEU A 127 6.76 9.77 -0.40
C LEU A 127 6.05 8.65 -1.17
N LEU A 128 6.27 7.41 -0.75
CA LEU A 128 5.72 6.22 -1.40
C LEU A 128 4.45 5.76 -0.66
N ASP A 129 3.40 5.43 -1.41
CA ASP A 129 2.15 4.81 -0.96
C ASP A 129 1.62 5.36 0.38
N PRO A 130 1.32 6.68 0.47
CA PRO A 130 0.93 7.32 1.70
C PRO A 130 -0.47 6.90 2.15
N VAL A 131 -0.53 6.23 3.30
CA VAL A 131 -1.75 5.87 4.00
C VAL A 131 -1.64 6.38 5.42
N TRP A 132 -2.55 7.28 5.80
CA TRP A 132 -2.62 7.87 7.15
C TRP A 132 -3.92 7.52 7.87
N GLY A 133 -4.91 6.99 7.15
CA GLY A 133 -6.16 6.51 7.73
C GLY A 133 -5.98 5.43 8.80
N GLU A 134 -6.97 5.36 9.70
CA GLU A 134 -7.07 4.32 10.72
C GLU A 134 -7.40 2.96 10.12
N ARG A 135 -8.02 2.93 8.93
CA ARG A 135 -8.39 1.72 8.20
C ARG A 135 -8.15 1.88 6.69
N PRO A 136 -7.58 0.88 6.02
CA PRO A 136 -7.50 0.83 4.57
C PRO A 136 -8.84 0.35 4.03
N SER A 137 -9.79 1.28 3.90
CA SER A 137 -11.18 0.98 3.57
C SER A 137 -11.84 2.20 2.94
N PRO A 138 -12.87 2.01 2.08
CA PRO A 138 -13.68 3.12 1.58
C PRO A 138 -14.41 3.88 2.71
N VAL A 139 -14.55 3.27 3.89
CA VAL A 139 -15.17 3.88 5.07
C VAL A 139 -14.38 3.58 6.34
N GLN A 140 -14.26 4.56 7.23
CA GLN A 140 -13.41 4.46 8.42
C GLN A 140 -14.02 3.62 9.58
N PHE A 141 -15.24 3.08 9.40
CA PHE A 141 -15.90 2.19 10.38
C PHE A 141 -15.87 0.70 10.00
N VAL A 142 -15.39 0.34 8.80
CA VAL A 142 -15.25 -1.06 8.33
C VAL A 142 -13.80 -1.33 7.91
N GLY A 143 -13.35 -2.59 8.02
CA GLY A 143 -12.00 -3.03 7.60
C GLY A 143 -11.03 -3.16 8.78
N PRO A 144 -9.79 -3.63 8.55
CA PRO A 144 -8.81 -3.79 9.62
C PRO A 144 -8.37 -2.43 10.17
N ARG A 145 -8.37 -2.28 11.50
CA ARG A 145 -7.81 -1.08 12.14
C ARG A 145 -6.30 -1.21 12.29
N ARG A 146 -5.60 -0.10 12.04
CA ARG A 146 -4.17 0.06 12.29
C ARG A 146 -3.78 -0.40 13.70
N MET A 147 -2.58 -0.98 13.85
CA MET A 147 -2.05 -1.51 15.11
C MET A 147 -1.34 -0.46 15.97
N HIS A 148 -0.94 0.66 15.37
CA HIS A 148 -0.31 1.82 16.01
C HIS A 148 -0.83 3.09 15.33
N PRO A 149 -0.81 4.29 15.92
CA PRO A 149 -1.07 5.52 15.16
C PRO A 149 0.05 5.78 14.13
N ALA A 150 -0.21 6.58 13.10
CA ALA A 150 0.87 7.08 12.24
C ALA A 150 1.91 7.82 13.12
N PRO A 151 3.21 7.55 12.97
CA PRO A 151 4.22 8.03 13.91
C PRO A 151 4.38 9.55 13.86
N HIS A 152 4.28 10.16 12.67
CA HIS A 152 4.27 11.60 12.46
C HIS A 152 2.98 12.00 11.74
N ARG A 153 2.51 13.24 11.95
CA ARG A 153 1.35 13.74 11.23
C ARG A 153 1.72 14.01 9.77
N LEU A 154 0.78 13.78 8.86
CA LEU A 154 1.04 13.97 7.42
C LEU A 154 1.38 15.43 7.09
N GLU A 155 0.80 16.36 7.83
CA GLU A 155 1.04 17.81 7.65
C GLU A 155 2.38 18.28 8.24
N GLU A 156 3.03 17.45 9.06
CA GLU A 156 4.35 17.73 9.64
C GLU A 156 5.49 17.20 8.76
N LEU A 157 5.16 16.50 7.67
CA LEU A 157 6.16 16.04 6.73
C LEU A 157 6.87 17.24 6.08
N PRO A 158 8.18 17.11 5.81
CA PRO A 158 8.90 18.12 5.04
C PRO A 158 8.28 18.31 3.64
N ARG A 159 8.70 19.38 2.96
CA ARG A 159 8.33 19.59 1.55
C ARG A 159 8.73 18.37 0.72
N LEU A 160 7.76 17.81 0.01
CA LEU A 160 7.96 16.66 -0.89
C LEU A 160 8.27 17.15 -2.30
N ASP A 161 9.11 16.39 -3.02
CA ASP A 161 9.38 16.60 -4.44
C ASP A 161 8.52 15.69 -5.32
N ALA A 162 8.18 14.48 -4.86
CA ALA A 162 7.23 13.59 -5.53
C ALA A 162 6.42 12.74 -4.53
N ILE A 163 5.22 12.34 -4.94
CA ILE A 163 4.41 11.32 -4.26
C ILE A 163 4.25 10.17 -5.24
N VAL A 164 4.64 8.95 -4.86
CA VAL A 164 4.66 7.79 -5.74
C VAL A 164 3.62 6.77 -5.27
N ILE A 165 2.77 6.29 -6.19
CA ILE A 165 1.69 5.33 -5.91
C ILE A 165 1.88 4.05 -6.73
N SER A 166 2.07 2.91 -6.08
CA SER A 166 2.22 1.60 -6.74
C SER A 166 0.97 1.11 -7.44
N HIS A 167 -0.19 1.15 -6.78
CA HIS A 167 -1.47 0.68 -7.32
C HIS A 167 -2.66 1.24 -6.52
N ASP A 168 -3.88 0.84 -6.88
CA ASP A 168 -5.10 1.46 -6.37
C ASP A 168 -5.73 0.79 -5.14
N HIS A 169 -5.13 -0.17 -4.44
CA HIS A 169 -5.75 -0.71 -3.22
C HIS A 169 -5.83 0.32 -2.09
N TYR A 170 -6.75 0.12 -1.14
CA TYR A 170 -7.03 1.09 -0.09
C TYR A 170 -5.89 1.26 0.92
N ASP A 171 -5.02 0.27 1.03
CA ASP A 171 -3.82 0.27 1.86
C ASP A 171 -2.57 0.79 1.15
N HIS A 172 -2.69 1.21 -0.12
CA HIS A 172 -1.61 1.86 -0.89
C HIS A 172 -2.01 3.24 -1.43
N LEU A 173 -3.31 3.49 -1.58
CA LEU A 173 -3.86 4.75 -2.05
C LEU A 173 -5.02 5.20 -1.14
N ASP A 174 -4.69 6.04 -0.16
CA ASP A 174 -5.65 6.59 0.79
C ASP A 174 -6.17 7.94 0.31
N ARG A 175 -7.49 8.03 0.05
CA ARG A 175 -8.15 9.28 -0.38
C ARG A 175 -7.91 10.41 0.62
N ASP A 176 -8.00 10.13 1.91
CA ASP A 176 -7.95 11.18 2.92
C ASP A 176 -6.50 11.69 3.07
N ALA A 177 -5.50 10.80 2.93
CA ALA A 177 -4.10 11.20 2.76
C ALA A 177 -3.88 12.05 1.49
N VAL A 178 -4.43 11.65 0.34
CA VAL A 178 -4.34 12.44 -0.92
C VAL A 178 -4.91 13.85 -0.73
N ARG A 179 -6.05 13.99 -0.04
CA ARG A 179 -6.67 15.31 0.21
C ARG A 179 -5.84 16.19 1.14
N LEU A 180 -5.23 15.60 2.18
CA LEU A 180 -4.31 16.32 3.06
C LEU A 180 -3.05 16.77 2.31
N LEU A 181 -2.45 15.88 1.51
CA LEU A 181 -1.31 16.19 0.65
C LEU A 181 -1.63 17.27 -0.38
N LEU A 182 -2.83 17.26 -0.97
CA LEU A 182 -3.26 18.30 -1.90
C LEU A 182 -3.35 19.68 -1.23
N ARG A 183 -3.71 19.73 0.05
CA ARG A 183 -3.79 20.98 0.83
C ARG A 183 -2.41 21.54 1.16
N ASP A 184 -1.49 20.69 1.58
CA ASP A 184 -0.24 21.12 2.22
C ASP A 184 1.01 20.97 1.33
N GLN A 185 0.91 20.25 0.22
CA GLN A 185 2.04 19.95 -0.68
C GLN A 185 1.73 20.30 -2.13
N GLN A 186 2.79 20.64 -2.87
CA GLN A 186 2.72 20.92 -4.31
C GLN A 186 3.33 19.82 -5.20
N ALA A 187 3.88 18.77 -4.58
CA ALA A 187 4.49 17.66 -5.30
C ALA A 187 3.53 17.01 -6.33
N PRO A 188 4.01 16.63 -7.52
CA PRO A 188 3.26 15.77 -8.43
C PRO A 188 3.11 14.37 -7.83
N PHE A 189 2.03 13.71 -8.23
CA PHE A 189 1.75 12.31 -8.02
C PHE A 189 2.22 11.53 -9.25
N VAL A 190 3.13 10.58 -9.05
CA VAL A 190 3.59 9.62 -10.05
C VAL A 190 2.95 8.28 -9.74
N THR A 191 2.19 7.71 -10.67
CA THR A 191 1.39 6.51 -10.40
C THR A 191 1.46 5.51 -11.54
N ALA A 192 1.10 4.26 -11.25
CA ALA A 192 0.83 3.29 -12.30
C ALA A 192 -0.35 3.74 -13.20
N LEU A 193 -0.34 3.30 -14.45
CA LEU A 193 -1.31 3.69 -15.48
C LEU A 193 -2.77 3.43 -15.04
N GLY A 194 -3.63 4.44 -15.19
CA GLY A 194 -5.05 4.38 -14.85
C GLY A 194 -5.36 4.81 -13.41
N VAL A 195 -4.40 4.73 -12.48
CA VAL A 195 -4.58 5.13 -11.08
C VAL A 195 -4.91 6.63 -10.97
N GLY A 196 -4.43 7.45 -11.91
CA GLY A 196 -4.70 8.89 -11.98
C GLY A 196 -6.19 9.21 -12.06
N ALA A 197 -7.05 8.29 -12.51
CA ALA A 197 -8.50 8.46 -12.47
C ALA A 197 -9.06 8.71 -11.06
N HIS A 198 -8.51 8.02 -10.05
CA HIS A 198 -8.88 8.24 -8.65
C HIS A 198 -8.41 9.61 -8.17
N LEU A 199 -7.19 10.01 -8.50
CA LEU A 199 -6.61 11.31 -8.14
C LEU A 199 -7.41 12.47 -8.75
N ARG A 200 -7.73 12.41 -10.05
CA ARG A 200 -8.60 13.38 -10.73
C ARG A 200 -9.95 13.50 -10.04
N ARG A 201 -10.57 12.36 -9.70
CA ARG A 201 -11.86 12.32 -8.98
C ARG A 201 -11.78 12.99 -7.62
N TRP A 202 -10.61 12.95 -6.97
CA TRP A 202 -10.38 13.57 -5.66
C TRP A 202 -9.87 15.01 -5.72
N GLY A 203 -9.75 15.57 -6.93
CA GLY A 203 -9.44 16.99 -7.15
C GLY A 203 -7.95 17.30 -7.34
N VAL A 204 -7.10 16.29 -7.52
CA VAL A 204 -5.70 16.53 -7.91
C VAL A 204 -5.68 17.13 -9.33
N PRO A 205 -5.04 18.29 -9.54
CA PRO A 205 -4.94 18.90 -10.87
C PRO A 205 -4.20 18.00 -11.86
N GLU A 206 -4.63 18.02 -13.12
CA GLU A 206 -4.01 17.21 -14.19
C GLU A 206 -2.49 17.45 -14.30
N SER A 207 -2.05 18.70 -14.13
CA SER A 207 -0.64 19.08 -14.19
C SER A 207 0.22 18.48 -13.07
N ARG A 208 -0.40 17.89 -12.05
CA ARG A 208 0.25 17.19 -10.93
C ARG A 208 0.12 15.67 -11.03
N ILE A 209 -0.37 15.11 -12.13
CA ILE A 209 -0.55 13.66 -12.28
C ILE A 209 0.34 13.17 -13.42
N VAL A 210 1.19 12.19 -13.11
CA VAL A 210 2.00 11.47 -14.09
C VAL A 210 1.66 10.00 -13.99
N GLU A 211 1.08 9.44 -15.06
CA GLU A 211 0.70 8.03 -15.14
C GLU A 211 1.66 7.26 -16.05
N LEU A 212 2.30 6.23 -15.48
CA LEU A 212 3.33 5.44 -16.14
C LEU A 212 2.87 3.98 -16.32
N ASP A 213 3.07 3.46 -17.52
CA ASP A 213 3.07 2.02 -17.79
C ASP A 213 4.43 1.40 -17.44
N TRP A 214 4.52 0.07 -17.40
CA TRP A 214 5.79 -0.61 -17.17
C TRP A 214 6.85 -0.22 -18.20
N SER A 215 8.07 -0.01 -17.70
CA SER A 215 9.24 0.51 -18.41
C SER A 215 9.16 1.98 -18.81
N GLU A 216 8.05 2.68 -18.56
CA GLU A 216 7.99 4.14 -18.69
C GLU A 216 8.64 4.81 -17.48
N SER A 217 9.23 5.99 -17.71
CA SER A 217 9.88 6.78 -16.67
C SER A 217 9.56 8.25 -16.79
N THR A 218 9.71 8.96 -15.67
CA THR A 218 9.66 10.42 -15.60
C THR A 218 10.82 10.92 -14.74
N GLU A 219 11.18 12.19 -14.89
CA GLU A 219 12.24 12.81 -14.10
C GLU A 219 11.66 13.97 -13.29
N ILE A 220 11.72 13.85 -11.95
CA ILE A 220 11.20 14.85 -11.02
C ILE A 220 12.33 15.30 -10.11
N ALA A 221 12.66 16.59 -10.13
CA ALA A 221 13.72 17.18 -9.32
C ALA A 221 15.10 16.47 -9.45
N GLY A 222 15.41 15.87 -10.61
CA GLY A 222 16.67 15.13 -10.83
C GLY A 222 16.66 13.68 -10.32
N VAL A 223 15.51 13.15 -9.90
CA VAL A 223 15.30 11.73 -9.64
C VAL A 223 14.49 11.15 -10.79
N ARG A 224 15.05 10.12 -11.46
CA ARG A 224 14.35 9.32 -12.45
C ARG A 224 13.49 8.28 -11.73
N ILE A 225 12.19 8.34 -11.96
CA ILE A 225 11.20 7.43 -11.39
C ILE A 225 10.69 6.56 -12.53
N THR A 226 10.98 5.26 -12.49
CA THR A 226 10.58 4.29 -13.52
C THR A 226 9.60 3.29 -12.94
N ALA A 227 8.46 3.10 -13.61
CA ALA A 227 7.52 2.03 -13.28
C ALA A 227 8.10 0.70 -13.80
N ALA A 228 8.41 -0.21 -12.90
CA ALA A 228 8.90 -1.54 -13.23
C ALA A 228 7.78 -2.60 -13.08
N PRO A 229 7.90 -3.76 -13.76
CA PRO A 229 6.92 -4.83 -13.66
C PRO A 229 6.69 -5.31 -12.22
N GLY A 230 5.48 -5.79 -11.96
CA GLY A 230 5.10 -6.44 -10.70
C GLY A 230 4.09 -7.56 -10.93
N GLN A 231 3.98 -8.45 -9.97
CA GLN A 231 3.06 -9.58 -9.93
C GLN A 231 1.97 -9.30 -8.88
N HIS A 232 0.93 -8.57 -9.27
CA HIS A 232 -0.15 -8.22 -8.36
C HIS A 232 -1.48 -8.09 -9.11
N PHE A 233 -2.43 -7.38 -8.52
CA PHE A 233 -3.71 -7.04 -9.14
C PHE A 233 -4.13 -5.63 -8.70
N SER A 234 -5.22 -5.11 -9.23
CA SER A 234 -5.79 -3.84 -8.77
C SER A 234 -7.28 -3.97 -8.56
N GLY A 235 -7.89 -3.01 -7.89
CA GLY A 235 -9.33 -2.91 -7.78
C GLY A 235 -9.83 -2.17 -6.55
N ARG A 236 -10.95 -1.47 -6.72
CA ARG A 236 -11.70 -0.88 -5.62
C ARG A 236 -13.13 -1.37 -5.65
N LEU A 237 -13.59 -1.89 -4.50
CA LEU A 237 -14.93 -2.42 -4.33
C LEU A 237 -15.22 -3.62 -5.27
N PHE A 238 -16.02 -3.43 -6.32
CA PHE A 238 -16.41 -4.50 -7.26
C PHE A 238 -15.60 -4.51 -8.57
N THR A 239 -14.70 -3.54 -8.76
CA THR A 239 -13.81 -3.53 -9.94
C THR A 239 -12.54 -4.30 -9.63
N ARG A 240 -11.98 -4.95 -10.65
CA ARG A 240 -10.66 -5.59 -10.58
C ARG A 240 -9.90 -5.36 -11.87
N ASN A 241 -8.60 -5.14 -11.75
CA ASN A 241 -7.63 -5.02 -12.84
C ASN A 241 -7.98 -3.91 -13.84
N ASN A 242 -8.66 -2.86 -13.40
CA ASN A 242 -9.04 -1.73 -14.25
C ASN A 242 -8.01 -0.59 -14.23
N THR A 243 -6.97 -0.71 -13.40
CA THR A 243 -5.76 0.12 -13.34
C THR A 243 -4.53 -0.79 -13.31
N LEU A 244 -3.37 -0.28 -13.67
CA LEU A 244 -2.11 -1.01 -13.57
C LEU A 244 -1.58 -0.98 -12.12
N TRP A 245 -0.69 -1.91 -11.79
CA TRP A 245 0.14 -1.93 -10.59
C TRP A 245 1.62 -1.90 -11.00
N ALA A 246 2.49 -1.29 -10.20
CA ALA A 246 3.91 -1.21 -10.53
C ALA A 246 4.81 -1.37 -9.29
N SER A 247 5.98 -1.97 -9.52
CA SER A 247 7.15 -1.72 -8.68
C SER A 247 7.84 -0.43 -9.17
N TRP A 248 8.77 0.13 -8.39
CA TRP A 248 9.37 1.42 -8.66
C TRP A 248 10.89 1.37 -8.55
N VAL A 249 11.56 1.90 -9.57
CA VAL A 249 12.98 2.25 -9.57
C VAL A 249 13.07 3.75 -9.33
N LEU A 250 13.76 4.16 -8.27
CA LEU A 250 14.01 5.55 -7.92
C LEU A 250 15.51 5.79 -8.06
N ALA A 251 15.95 6.44 -9.13
CA ALA A 251 17.36 6.66 -9.42
C ALA A 251 17.69 8.16 -9.35
N GLY A 252 18.50 8.56 -8.36
CA GLY A 252 19.13 9.86 -8.29
C GLY A 252 20.42 9.92 -9.13
N PRO A 253 21.19 11.01 -9.04
CA PRO A 253 22.48 11.16 -9.73
C PRO A 253 23.49 10.03 -9.47
N SER A 254 23.58 9.52 -8.24
CA SER A 254 24.56 8.48 -7.86
C SER A 254 23.99 7.37 -7.00
N ARG A 255 22.73 7.52 -6.53
CA ARG A 255 22.07 6.56 -5.64
C ARG A 255 20.81 6.02 -6.27
N SER A 256 20.38 4.83 -5.87
CA SER A 256 19.13 4.24 -6.33
C SER A 256 18.43 3.38 -5.28
N VAL A 257 17.10 3.38 -5.34
CA VAL A 257 16.22 2.58 -4.47
C VAL A 257 15.25 1.80 -5.34
N PHE A 258 15.03 0.54 -5.00
CA PHE A 258 13.95 -0.26 -5.57
C PHE A 258 12.81 -0.43 -4.55
N TYR A 259 11.57 -0.23 -4.98
CA TYR A 259 10.37 -0.46 -4.17
C TYR A 259 9.44 -1.45 -4.86
N THR A 260 9.05 -2.53 -4.18
CA THR A 260 8.27 -3.62 -4.77
C THR A 260 6.80 -3.32 -5.03
N GLY A 261 6.25 -2.23 -4.45
CA GLY A 261 4.81 -2.20 -4.21
C GLY A 261 4.44 -3.31 -3.22
N ASP A 262 3.28 -3.94 -3.42
CA ASP A 262 2.84 -5.17 -2.76
C ASP A 262 2.92 -6.40 -3.68
N SER A 263 3.80 -6.35 -4.68
CA SER A 263 4.00 -7.42 -5.66
C SER A 263 4.32 -8.77 -5.01
N GLY A 264 3.76 -9.84 -5.53
CA GLY A 264 4.24 -11.22 -5.34
C GLY A 264 5.60 -11.43 -6.00
N TYR A 265 6.21 -12.60 -5.73
CA TYR A 265 7.48 -12.94 -6.36
C TYR A 265 7.28 -13.43 -7.80
N PHE A 266 8.19 -13.07 -8.70
CA PHE A 266 8.16 -13.45 -10.10
C PHE A 266 9.56 -13.38 -10.71
N ASP A 267 9.82 -14.16 -11.75
CA ASP A 267 11.17 -14.32 -12.33
C ASP A 267 11.74 -13.05 -12.98
N GLY A 268 10.91 -12.00 -13.17
CA GLY A 268 11.35 -10.76 -13.78
C GLY A 268 12.17 -9.85 -12.86
N TYR A 269 12.27 -10.14 -11.55
CA TYR A 269 13.13 -9.36 -10.65
C TYR A 269 14.61 -9.43 -11.02
N ALA A 270 15.10 -10.58 -11.51
CA ALA A 270 16.49 -10.72 -11.96
C ALA A 270 16.78 -9.79 -13.16
N ALA A 271 15.82 -9.67 -14.09
CA ALA A 271 15.93 -8.76 -15.23
C ALA A 271 15.88 -7.28 -14.79
N ILE A 272 15.08 -6.95 -13.77
CA ILE A 272 15.07 -5.60 -13.17
C ILE A 272 16.44 -5.29 -12.55
N GLY A 273 17.03 -6.23 -11.80
CA GLY A 273 18.37 -6.06 -11.22
C GLY A 273 19.48 -5.95 -12.25
N GLU A 274 19.37 -6.66 -13.37
CA GLU A 274 20.31 -6.53 -14.49
C GLU A 274 20.18 -5.17 -15.20
N GLN A 275 18.95 -4.70 -15.41
CA GLN A 275 18.70 -3.48 -16.18
C GLN A 275 18.95 -2.19 -15.39
N TYR A 276 18.57 -2.17 -14.10
CA TYR A 276 18.53 -0.96 -13.29
C TYR A 276 19.42 -1.01 -12.05
N GLY A 277 19.82 -2.22 -11.62
CA GLY A 277 20.65 -2.40 -10.44
C GLY A 277 22.15 -2.24 -10.72
N PRO A 278 22.99 -2.38 -9.67
CA PRO A 278 22.61 -2.63 -8.29
C PRO A 278 21.89 -1.44 -7.64
N PHE A 279 21.09 -1.72 -6.61
CA PHE A 279 20.39 -0.70 -5.82
C PHE A 279 21.07 -0.51 -4.47
N ASP A 280 21.18 0.72 -3.98
CA ASP A 280 21.70 0.98 -2.62
C ASP A 280 20.76 0.41 -1.55
N ALA A 281 19.45 0.53 -1.76
CA ALA A 281 18.45 -0.02 -0.86
C ALA A 281 17.23 -0.59 -1.61
N THR A 282 16.56 -1.55 -0.97
CA THR A 282 15.31 -2.13 -1.46
C THR A 282 14.24 -2.08 -0.39
N LEU A 283 13.08 -1.55 -0.74
CA LEU A 283 11.87 -1.55 0.06
C LEU A 283 11.00 -2.74 -0.40
N VAL A 284 10.93 -3.79 0.40
CA VAL A 284 10.34 -5.07 -0.01
C VAL A 284 9.17 -5.46 0.89
N GLN A 285 8.02 -5.77 0.30
CA GLN A 285 6.86 -6.25 1.05
C GLN A 285 7.13 -7.64 1.64
N ILE A 286 6.87 -7.83 2.93
CA ILE A 286 7.10 -9.12 3.61
C ILE A 286 5.88 -9.68 4.35
N GLY A 287 4.77 -8.94 4.39
CA GLY A 287 3.55 -9.34 5.08
C GLY A 287 2.40 -9.62 4.11
N ALA A 288 1.23 -9.91 4.68
CA ALA A 288 0.00 -10.19 3.96
C ALA A 288 0.00 -11.48 3.09
N TYR A 289 1.00 -12.35 3.23
CA TYR A 289 1.07 -13.63 2.52
C TYR A 289 0.11 -14.68 3.09
N ASN A 290 -0.33 -15.59 2.22
CA ASN A 290 -1.04 -16.82 2.60
C ASN A 290 -0.98 -17.85 1.46
N ALA A 291 -1.08 -19.14 1.84
CA ALA A 291 -1.28 -20.27 0.94
C ALA A 291 -2.41 -20.09 -0.08
N SER A 292 -3.49 -19.39 0.29
CA SER A 292 -4.65 -19.16 -0.59
C SER A 292 -4.42 -18.10 -1.68
N TRP A 293 -3.31 -17.35 -1.66
CA TRP A 293 -2.98 -16.36 -2.69
C TRP A 293 -1.46 -16.23 -2.89
N PRO A 294 -0.79 -17.33 -3.24
CA PRO A 294 0.67 -17.42 -3.25
C PRO A 294 1.31 -16.53 -4.33
N ASP A 295 0.53 -16.13 -5.34
CA ASP A 295 1.06 -15.41 -6.49
C ASP A 295 1.15 -13.89 -6.31
N ILE A 296 0.45 -13.32 -5.34
CA ILE A 296 0.27 -11.86 -5.26
C ILE A 296 0.91 -11.20 -4.04
N HIS A 297 1.30 -11.97 -3.02
CA HIS A 297 2.04 -11.45 -1.86
C HIS A 297 3.21 -12.37 -1.55
N MET A 298 4.40 -11.79 -1.45
CA MET A 298 5.62 -12.53 -1.14
C MET A 298 5.61 -13.07 0.30
N THR A 299 6.09 -14.29 0.47
CA THR A 299 6.60 -14.70 1.78
C THR A 299 7.84 -13.88 2.15
N PRO A 300 8.25 -13.83 3.42
CA PRO A 300 9.49 -13.17 3.83
C PRO A 300 10.73 -13.73 3.11
N GLU A 301 10.74 -15.03 2.81
CA GLU A 301 11.83 -15.69 2.09
C GLU A 301 11.87 -15.26 0.61
N GLU A 302 10.71 -15.20 -0.04
CA GLU A 302 10.59 -14.62 -1.38
C GLU A 302 11.00 -13.15 -1.40
N GLY A 303 10.74 -12.39 -0.33
CA GLY A 303 11.22 -11.02 -0.17
C GLY A 303 12.77 -10.92 -0.17
N VAL A 304 13.45 -11.85 0.52
CA VAL A 304 14.93 -11.93 0.49
C VAL A 304 15.42 -12.36 -0.90
N ALA A 305 14.73 -13.30 -1.57
CA ALA A 305 15.04 -13.67 -2.94
C ALA A 305 14.91 -12.49 -3.90
N THR A 306 13.82 -11.73 -3.84
CA THR A 306 13.62 -10.50 -4.62
C THR A 306 14.73 -9.50 -4.40
N HIS A 307 15.11 -9.24 -3.14
CA HIS A 307 16.22 -8.33 -2.82
C HIS A 307 17.53 -8.75 -3.51
N ARG A 308 17.83 -10.05 -3.51
CA ARG A 308 19.04 -10.58 -4.16
C ARG A 308 18.95 -10.50 -5.68
N ASP A 309 17.80 -10.82 -6.26
CA ASP A 309 17.58 -10.79 -7.71
C ASP A 309 17.68 -9.38 -8.28
N VAL A 310 17.15 -8.38 -7.56
CA VAL A 310 17.31 -6.98 -7.95
C VAL A 310 18.70 -6.41 -7.63
N ARG A 311 19.58 -7.19 -7.00
CA ARG A 311 20.93 -6.78 -6.59
C ARG A 311 20.93 -5.61 -5.61
N GLY A 312 20.11 -5.71 -4.57
CA GLY A 312 20.01 -4.70 -3.51
C GLY A 312 21.19 -4.72 -2.53
N GLY A 313 21.51 -3.54 -1.97
CA GLY A 313 22.49 -3.36 -0.90
C GLY A 313 21.88 -3.59 0.49
N VAL A 314 20.97 -2.69 0.90
CA VAL A 314 20.25 -2.81 2.19
C VAL A 314 18.79 -3.20 1.97
N LEU A 315 18.36 -4.31 2.57
CA LEU A 315 16.97 -4.73 2.63
C LEU A 315 16.23 -4.01 3.77
N ILE A 316 15.14 -3.31 3.44
CA ILE A 316 14.24 -2.68 4.42
C ILE A 316 12.83 -3.23 4.19
N PRO A 317 12.27 -4.00 5.14
CA PRO A 317 10.97 -4.62 4.98
C PRO A 317 9.83 -3.62 5.18
N VAL A 318 8.83 -3.70 4.30
CA VAL A 318 7.57 -2.94 4.36
C VAL A 318 6.37 -3.89 4.33
N HIS A 319 5.15 -3.36 4.36
CA HIS A 319 3.88 -4.12 4.28
C HIS A 319 3.63 -5.08 5.45
N TRP A 320 4.15 -4.75 6.65
CA TRP A 320 3.94 -5.54 7.88
C TRP A 320 3.74 -4.61 9.09
N GLY A 321 3.40 -5.18 10.26
CA GLY A 321 3.40 -4.45 11.54
C GLY A 321 2.34 -3.34 11.71
N THR A 322 1.50 -3.07 10.69
CA THR A 322 0.59 -1.92 10.71
C THR A 322 -0.88 -2.29 10.54
N PHE A 323 -1.24 -3.12 9.56
CA PHE A 323 -2.61 -3.61 9.37
C PHE A 323 -2.65 -5.15 9.41
N ASN A 324 -3.75 -5.70 9.93
CA ASN A 324 -3.97 -7.14 9.95
C ASN A 324 -4.68 -7.56 8.65
N LEU A 325 -3.90 -7.83 7.59
CA LEU A 325 -4.40 -8.13 6.25
C LEU A 325 -4.29 -9.62 5.87
N ALA A 326 -3.67 -10.45 6.70
CA ALA A 326 -3.58 -11.88 6.50
C ALA A 326 -3.67 -12.65 7.83
N LEU A 327 -3.47 -13.96 7.77
CA LEU A 327 -3.69 -14.86 8.91
C LEU A 327 -2.43 -15.16 9.73
N HIS A 328 -1.25 -14.78 9.24
CA HIS A 328 -0.01 -14.98 9.98
C HIS A 328 0.00 -14.16 11.29
N PRO A 329 0.70 -14.60 12.35
CA PRO A 329 0.99 -13.78 13.52
C PRO A 329 1.64 -12.45 13.14
N TRP A 330 1.39 -11.40 13.93
CA TRP A 330 1.77 -10.03 13.55
C TRP A 330 3.29 -9.83 13.38
N GLY A 331 4.09 -10.46 14.25
CA GLY A 331 5.55 -10.38 14.25
C GLY A 331 6.25 -11.44 13.38
N GLU A 332 5.53 -12.46 12.92
CA GLU A 332 6.10 -13.56 12.13
C GLU A 332 6.85 -13.08 10.86
N PRO A 333 6.34 -12.10 10.08
CA PRO A 333 7.07 -11.59 8.92
C PRO A 333 8.48 -11.13 9.25
N ALA A 334 8.64 -10.35 10.33
CA ALA A 334 9.92 -9.80 10.75
C ALA A 334 10.87 -10.88 11.28
N ASP A 335 10.35 -11.88 12.01
CA ASP A 335 11.16 -13.03 12.45
C ASP A 335 11.69 -13.85 11.27
N ARG A 336 10.85 -14.08 10.27
CA ARG A 336 11.20 -14.88 9.10
C ARG A 336 12.17 -14.16 8.18
N VAL A 337 11.94 -12.88 7.87
CA VAL A 337 12.88 -12.09 7.05
C VAL A 337 14.24 -11.98 7.74
N TRP A 338 14.26 -11.83 9.07
CA TRP A 338 15.52 -11.74 9.81
C TRP A 338 16.31 -13.04 9.75
N ARG A 339 15.65 -14.19 9.94
CA ARG A 339 16.27 -15.50 9.80
C ARG A 339 16.82 -15.72 8.39
N GLU A 340 16.02 -15.41 7.38
CA GLU A 340 16.39 -15.65 5.98
C GLU A 340 17.52 -14.71 5.53
N ALA A 341 17.45 -13.43 5.87
CA ALA A 341 18.50 -12.47 5.56
C ALA A 341 19.84 -12.90 6.17
N LYS A 342 19.82 -13.42 7.41
CA LYS A 342 21.02 -13.98 8.06
C LYS A 342 21.55 -15.22 7.34
N ALA A 343 20.69 -16.11 6.87
CA ALA A 343 21.09 -17.31 6.14
C ALA A 343 21.76 -17.00 4.79
N HIS A 344 21.44 -15.84 4.21
CA HIS A 344 21.96 -15.39 2.91
C HIS A 344 22.93 -14.19 2.98
N GLU A 345 23.39 -13.83 4.18
CA GLU A 345 24.32 -12.72 4.41
C GLU A 345 23.83 -11.37 3.86
N VAL A 346 22.51 -11.15 3.85
CA VAL A 346 21.88 -9.91 3.41
C VAL A 346 21.92 -8.87 4.53
N VAL A 347 22.31 -7.64 4.20
CA VAL A 347 22.26 -6.50 5.12
C VAL A 347 20.80 -6.09 5.30
N LEU A 348 20.27 -6.28 6.49
CA LEU A 348 18.87 -6.03 6.83
C LEU A 348 18.78 -4.88 7.86
N ALA A 349 17.90 -3.91 7.59
CA ALA A 349 17.50 -2.91 8.57
C ALA A 349 15.98 -3.01 8.80
N VAL A 350 15.56 -3.21 10.06
CA VAL A 350 14.14 -3.36 10.43
C VAL A 350 13.70 -2.14 11.27
N PRO A 351 13.31 -1.02 10.64
CA PRO A 351 12.98 0.20 11.36
C PRO A 351 11.74 0.02 12.26
N ARG A 352 11.71 0.74 13.38
CA ARG A 352 10.46 1.07 14.07
C ARG A 352 9.67 2.09 13.22
N PRO A 353 8.34 2.17 13.34
CA PRO A 353 7.60 3.24 12.67
C PRO A 353 8.08 4.64 13.11
N GLY A 354 8.46 5.45 12.12
CA GLY A 354 9.04 6.79 12.27
C GLY A 354 10.57 6.80 12.37
N GLU A 355 11.23 5.64 12.39
CA GLU A 355 12.68 5.53 12.46
C GLU A 355 13.30 5.84 11.10
N ARG A 356 14.29 6.74 11.11
CA ARG A 356 15.04 7.14 9.93
C ARG A 356 16.34 6.33 9.84
N ILE A 357 16.48 5.58 8.76
CA ILE A 357 17.64 4.77 8.43
C ILE A 357 18.59 5.57 7.55
N ASP A 358 19.87 5.58 7.90
CA ASP A 358 20.98 5.95 7.00
C ASP A 358 21.44 4.68 6.27
N VAL A 359 21.36 4.68 4.94
CA VAL A 359 21.69 3.49 4.14
C VAL A 359 23.18 3.17 4.14
N ASP A 360 24.05 4.15 4.39
CA ASP A 360 25.50 3.92 4.53
C ASP A 360 25.87 3.33 5.89
N GLN A 361 25.00 3.50 6.89
CA GLN A 361 25.19 3.02 8.25
C GLN A 361 23.91 2.37 8.77
N PRO A 362 23.45 1.26 8.15
CA PRO A 362 22.21 0.62 8.53
C PRO A 362 22.32 0.12 9.98
N PRO A 363 21.31 0.40 10.84
CA PRO A 363 21.36 -0.05 12.22
C PRO A 363 21.27 -1.57 12.28
N ALA A 364 21.92 -2.16 13.29
CA ALA A 364 21.76 -3.57 13.58
C ALA A 364 20.30 -3.88 13.95
N VAL A 365 19.81 -5.03 13.49
CA VAL A 365 18.48 -5.53 13.86
C VAL A 365 18.46 -5.85 15.36
N ASP A 366 17.58 -5.18 16.10
CA ASP A 366 17.48 -5.28 17.56
C ASP A 366 16.28 -6.10 18.06
N GLY A 367 15.48 -6.66 17.15
CA GLY A 367 14.35 -7.53 17.49
C GLY A 367 13.22 -6.82 18.22
N TRP A 368 13.03 -5.50 18.05
CA TRP A 368 12.04 -4.73 18.84
C TRP A 368 10.62 -5.32 18.86
N TRP A 369 10.20 -6.02 17.80
CA TRP A 369 8.89 -6.66 17.72
C TRP A 369 8.77 -7.90 18.61
N GLN A 370 9.88 -8.59 18.88
CA GLN A 370 9.91 -9.79 19.73
C GLN A 370 9.66 -9.44 21.20
N TYR A 371 10.07 -8.24 21.64
CA TYR A 371 9.80 -7.78 23.01
C TYR A 371 8.33 -7.44 23.26
N LEU A 372 7.52 -7.41 22.21
CA LEU A 372 6.08 -7.18 22.30
C LEU A 372 5.29 -8.49 22.19
N ALA A 373 5.93 -9.64 21.95
CA ALA A 373 5.26 -10.92 21.65
C ALA A 373 4.81 -11.68 22.91
#